data_AF-A0A417WK34-F1
#
_entry.id   AF-A0A417WK34-F1
#
_cell.length_a   1.000
_cell.length_b   1.000
_cell.length_c   1.000
_cell.angle_alpha   90.00
_cell.angle_beta   90.00
_cell.angle_gamma   90.00
#
_symmetry.space_group_name_H-M   'P 1'
#
loop_
_entity.id
_entity.type
_entity.pdbx_description
1 polymer ?
#
loop_
_entity_poly.entity_id
_entity_poly.type
_entity_poly.pdbx_seq_one_letter_code
_entity_poly.pdbx_strand_id
1 'polypeptide(L)'
;MHRLLAVRSGLNLIHILSDSGKREQARALAAVITGAGSITPLILVTTFFVMSVWALGEALMDVKGLLAGKKVVLLKTSEDWTLDVENLLVLGRDGTLEAGGGERGLSYLSWLKILLFVEPAVRQEYRIMDVIQLNLGQGKSGFRMRNGVYQVHMSGNVCGKYLFFSPAFVENMTGNRETGMNLTVKVERRY
;
A
#
# COMPACT_ATOMS: atom_id res chain seq x y z
N MET A 1 -8.11 -4.21 -6.23
CA MET A 1 -8.97 -3.63 -7.29
C MET A 1 -9.28 -2.15 -7.04
N HIS A 2 -10.13 -1.79 -6.07
CA HIS A 2 -10.65 -0.41 -5.92
C HIS A 2 -9.58 0.69 -5.73
N ARG A 3 -8.53 0.44 -4.93
CA ARG A 3 -7.45 1.42 -4.73
C ARG A 3 -6.65 1.71 -5.99
N LEU A 4 -6.34 0.66 -6.76
CA LEU A 4 -5.63 0.79 -8.03
C LEU A 4 -6.48 1.58 -9.02
N LEU A 5 -7.77 1.27 -9.13
CA LEU A 5 -8.70 2.00 -9.99
C LEU A 5 -8.77 3.49 -9.64
N ALA A 6 -8.88 3.82 -8.34
CA ALA A 6 -8.94 5.21 -7.90
C ALA A 6 -7.64 5.98 -8.23
N VAL A 7 -6.48 5.39 -7.97
CA VAL A 7 -5.19 6.01 -8.30
C VAL A 7 -5.04 6.20 -9.81
N ARG A 8 -5.39 5.19 -10.62
CA ARG A 8 -5.36 5.30 -12.08
C ARG A 8 -6.32 6.36 -12.59
N SER A 9 -7.54 6.41 -12.06
CA SER A 9 -8.54 7.44 -12.43
C SER A 9 -8.03 8.84 -12.11
N GLY A 10 -7.42 9.04 -10.93
CA GLY A 10 -6.83 10.33 -10.56
C GLY A 10 -5.68 10.75 -11.48
N LEU A 11 -4.76 9.84 -11.80
CA LEU A 11 -3.65 10.11 -12.73
C LEU A 11 -4.15 10.40 -14.15
N ASN A 12 -5.15 9.67 -14.63
CA ASN A 12 -5.78 9.92 -15.92
C ASN A 12 -6.51 11.26 -15.95
N LEU A 13 -7.18 11.65 -14.87
CA LEU A 13 -7.83 12.96 -14.77
C LEU A 13 -6.80 14.10 -14.77
N ILE A 14 -5.68 13.96 -14.05
CA ILE A 14 -4.57 14.94 -14.09
C ILE A 14 -4.05 15.10 -15.53
N HIS A 15 -3.92 14.01 -16.28
CA HIS A 15 -3.54 14.06 -17.70
C HIS A 15 -4.54 14.85 -18.54
N ILE A 16 -5.84 14.52 -18.43
CA ILE A 16 -6.89 15.26 -19.14
C ILE A 16 -6.86 16.74 -18.79
N LEU A 17 -6.73 17.09 -17.51
CA LEU A 17 -6.69 18.50 -17.07
C LEU A 17 -5.46 19.25 -17.61
N SER A 18 -4.35 18.54 -17.83
CA SER A 18 -3.11 19.11 -18.35
C SER A 18 -3.11 19.24 -19.88
N ASP A 19 -3.98 18.49 -20.58
CA ASP A 19 -4.08 18.45 -22.04
C ASP A 19 -5.20 19.39 -22.54
N SER A 20 -4.84 20.48 -23.22
CA SER A 20 -5.82 21.44 -23.76
C SER A 20 -6.73 20.84 -24.82
N GLY A 21 -6.24 19.91 -25.63
CA GLY A 21 -7.03 19.23 -26.66
C GLY A 21 -8.12 18.36 -26.04
N LYS A 22 -7.76 17.56 -25.03
CA LYS A 22 -8.76 16.73 -24.32
C LYS A 22 -9.78 17.57 -23.56
N ARG A 23 -9.37 18.70 -22.97
CA ARG A 23 -10.30 19.65 -22.34
C ARG A 23 -11.30 20.23 -23.33
N GLU A 24 -10.84 20.59 -24.52
CA GLU A 24 -11.72 21.12 -25.56
C GLU A 24 -12.70 20.06 -26.08
N GLN A 25 -12.22 18.83 -26.30
CA GLN A 25 -13.09 17.70 -26.66
C GLN A 25 -14.16 17.43 -25.59
N ALA A 26 -13.78 17.40 -24.32
CA ALA A 26 -14.73 17.23 -23.23
C ALA A 26 -15.74 18.38 -23.15
N ARG A 27 -15.31 19.62 -23.43
CA ARG A 27 -16.18 20.80 -23.45
C ARG A 27 -17.16 20.76 -24.63
N ALA A 28 -16.69 20.36 -25.80
CA ALA A 28 -17.53 20.18 -26.99
C ALA A 28 -18.60 19.12 -26.73
N LEU A 29 -18.23 17.97 -26.17
CA LEU A 29 -19.18 16.93 -25.79
C LEU A 29 -20.16 17.44 -24.72
N ALA A 30 -19.68 18.17 -23.71
CA ALA A 30 -20.55 18.76 -22.70
C ALA A 30 -21.57 19.75 -23.29
N ALA A 31 -21.17 20.59 -24.24
CA ALA A 31 -22.07 21.52 -24.92
C ALA A 31 -23.16 20.79 -25.73
N VAL A 32 -22.80 19.68 -26.38
CA VAL A 32 -23.77 18.82 -27.07
C VAL A 32 -24.76 18.20 -26.08
N ILE A 33 -24.29 17.70 -24.94
CA ILE A 33 -25.13 17.10 -23.89
C ILE A 33 -26.10 18.14 -23.30
N THR A 34 -25.62 19.35 -23.02
CA THR A 34 -26.46 20.39 -22.38
C THR A 34 -27.40 21.09 -23.37
N GLY A 35 -27.08 21.09 -24.68
CA GLY A 35 -27.95 21.61 -25.74
C GLY A 35 -27.83 23.12 -26.00
N ALA A 36 -28.37 23.56 -27.14
CA ALA A 36 -28.34 24.95 -27.59
C ALA A 36 -29.09 25.87 -26.60
N GLY A 37 -28.44 26.94 -26.14
CA GLY A 37 -28.98 27.87 -25.14
C GLY A 37 -28.54 27.61 -23.69
N SER A 38 -27.64 26.65 -23.46
CA SER A 38 -27.07 26.39 -22.15
C SER A 38 -26.27 27.57 -21.60
N ILE A 39 -26.40 27.84 -20.31
CA ILE A 39 -25.57 28.85 -19.63
C ILE A 39 -24.14 28.33 -19.41
N THR A 40 -23.16 29.23 -19.47
CA THR A 40 -21.74 28.91 -19.29
C THR A 40 -21.43 28.07 -18.03
N PRO A 41 -22.02 28.34 -16.85
CA PRO A 41 -21.76 27.54 -15.66
C PRO A 41 -22.16 26.07 -15.80
N LEU A 42 -23.30 25.78 -16.45
CA LEU A 42 -23.76 24.41 -16.65
C LEU A 42 -22.81 23.63 -17.55
N ILE A 43 -22.34 24.25 -18.64
CA ILE A 43 -21.35 23.64 -19.54
C ILE A 43 -20.08 23.28 -18.78
N LEU A 44 -19.59 24.15 -17.89
CA LEU A 44 -18.37 23.89 -17.11
C LEU A 44 -18.52 22.70 -16.16
N VAL A 45 -19.63 22.61 -15.43
CA VAL A 45 -19.91 21.48 -14.53
C VAL A 45 -20.00 20.18 -15.33
N THR A 46 -20.74 20.18 -16.45
CA THR A 46 -20.85 19.02 -17.34
C THR A 46 -19.50 18.65 -17.95
N THR A 47 -18.67 19.62 -18.31
CA THR A 47 -17.30 19.38 -18.83
C THR A 47 -16.46 18.62 -17.81
N PHE A 48 -16.47 19.06 -16.54
CA PHE A 48 -15.76 18.37 -15.47
C PHE A 48 -16.27 16.94 -15.25
N PHE A 49 -17.59 16.75 -15.32
CA PHE A 49 -18.19 15.42 -15.25
C PHE A 49 -17.73 14.52 -16.40
N VAL A 50 -17.77 15.00 -17.65
CA VAL A 50 -17.29 14.27 -18.83
C VAL A 50 -15.83 13.87 -18.67
N MET A 51 -14.94 14.78 -18.25
CA MET A 51 -13.53 14.47 -18.00
C MET A 51 -13.35 13.41 -16.91
N SER A 52 -14.16 13.46 -15.86
CA SER A 52 -14.09 12.50 -14.74
C SER A 52 -14.52 11.10 -15.17
N VAL A 53 -15.62 10.99 -15.93
CA VAL A 53 -16.11 9.71 -16.48
C VAL A 53 -15.10 9.17 -17.50
N TRP A 54 -14.51 10.04 -18.32
CA TRP A 54 -13.50 9.64 -19.29
C TRP A 54 -12.24 9.07 -18.62
N ALA A 55 -11.71 9.75 -17.61
CA ALA A 55 -10.59 9.29 -16.81
C ALA A 55 -10.86 7.94 -16.11
N LEU A 56 -12.09 7.75 -15.62
CA LEU A 56 -12.53 6.50 -15.01
C LEU A 56 -12.62 5.36 -16.04
N GLY A 57 -13.17 5.63 -17.22
CA GLY A 57 -13.24 4.66 -18.33
C GLY A 57 -11.85 4.17 -18.73
N GLU A 58 -10.91 5.11 -18.90
CA GLU A 58 -9.51 4.79 -19.19
C GLU A 58 -8.89 3.95 -18.05
N ALA A 59 -9.17 4.29 -16.79
CA ALA A 59 -8.65 3.56 -15.64
C ALA A 59 -9.22 2.13 -15.53
N LEU A 60 -10.47 1.91 -15.94
CA LEU A 60 -11.06 0.58 -16.02
C LEU A 60 -10.37 -0.26 -17.11
N MET A 61 -10.09 0.32 -18.28
CA MET A 61 -9.31 -0.33 -19.33
C MET A 61 -7.89 -0.66 -18.87
N ASP A 62 -7.24 0.26 -18.15
CA ASP A 62 -5.92 0.05 -17.55
C ASP A 62 -5.91 -1.14 -16.59
N VAL A 63 -6.89 -1.22 -15.68
CA VAL A 63 -6.99 -2.32 -14.70
C VAL A 63 -7.27 -3.65 -15.42
N LYS A 64 -8.15 -3.66 -16.43
CA LYS A 64 -8.37 -4.85 -17.28
C LYS A 64 -7.08 -5.29 -17.97
N GLY A 65 -6.31 -4.34 -18.52
CA GLY A 65 -4.99 -4.59 -19.12
C GLY A 65 -4.01 -5.22 -18.14
N LEU A 66 -3.87 -4.63 -16.95
CA LEU A 66 -2.99 -5.14 -15.89
C LEU A 66 -3.36 -6.57 -15.46
N LEU A 67 -4.65 -6.86 -15.35
CA LEU A 67 -5.14 -8.21 -15.03
C LEU A 67 -4.91 -9.22 -16.18
N ALA A 68 -4.91 -8.74 -17.43
CA ALA A 68 -4.53 -9.51 -18.60
C ALA A 68 -3.01 -9.63 -18.79
N GLY A 69 -2.19 -9.17 -17.83
CA GLY A 69 -0.73 -9.26 -17.89
C GLY A 69 -0.04 -8.15 -18.70
N LYS A 70 -0.79 -7.20 -19.26
CA LYS A 70 -0.23 -6.01 -19.89
C LYS A 70 0.34 -5.04 -18.85
N LYS A 71 1.03 -4.01 -19.32
CA LYS A 71 1.62 -2.96 -18.49
C LYS A 71 0.96 -1.61 -18.77
N VAL A 72 1.01 -0.76 -17.74
CA VAL A 72 0.43 0.59 -17.77
C VAL A 72 1.45 1.55 -17.17
N VAL A 73 1.73 2.64 -17.89
CA VAL A 73 2.63 3.71 -17.45
C VAL A 73 2.06 4.48 -16.25
N LEU A 74 2.93 5.09 -15.44
CA LEU A 74 2.50 5.91 -14.30
C LEU A 74 1.73 7.14 -14.75
N LEU A 75 2.35 7.96 -15.59
CA LEU A 75 1.74 9.12 -16.24
C LEU A 75 1.60 8.81 -17.72
N LYS A 76 0.38 8.95 -18.24
CA LYS A 76 0.11 8.72 -19.66
C LYS A 76 0.56 9.91 -20.49
N THR A 77 1.08 9.65 -21.68
CA THR A 77 1.16 10.64 -22.75
C THR A 77 -0.04 10.50 -23.68
N SER A 78 -0.10 11.29 -24.76
CA SER A 78 -1.11 11.10 -25.79
C SER A 78 -0.96 9.78 -26.54
N GLU A 79 0.24 9.19 -26.61
CA GLU A 79 0.49 7.90 -27.26
C GLU A 79 0.01 6.70 -26.43
N ASP A 80 -0.03 6.84 -25.10
CA ASP A 80 -0.44 5.77 -24.18
C ASP A 80 -1.97 5.75 -23.93
N TRP A 81 -2.69 6.75 -24.45
CA TRP A 81 -4.12 6.94 -24.25
C TRP A 81 -4.90 6.00 -25.17
N THR A 82 -5.88 5.28 -24.63
CA THR A 82 -6.58 4.22 -25.36
C THR A 82 -8.03 4.57 -25.69
N LEU A 83 -8.75 5.19 -24.76
CA LEU A 83 -10.18 5.47 -24.92
C LEU A 83 -10.42 6.84 -25.55
N ASP A 84 -10.94 6.89 -26.77
CA ASP A 84 -11.36 8.16 -27.37
C ASP A 84 -12.67 8.68 -26.74
N VAL A 85 -12.87 9.99 -26.78
CA VAL A 85 -14.06 10.65 -26.18
C VAL A 85 -15.37 10.19 -26.82
N GLU A 86 -15.34 9.85 -28.10
CA GLU A 86 -16.49 9.34 -28.86
C GLU A 86 -16.83 7.91 -28.41
N ASN A 87 -15.79 7.10 -28.17
CA ASN A 87 -15.91 5.74 -27.66
C ASN A 87 -16.39 5.70 -26.20
N LEU A 88 -16.28 6.81 -25.46
CA LEU A 88 -16.86 6.95 -24.12
C LEU A 88 -18.40 6.87 -24.13
N LEU A 89 -19.05 7.45 -25.15
CA LEU A 89 -20.50 7.38 -25.31
C LEU A 89 -20.96 5.98 -25.70
N VAL A 90 -20.21 5.35 -26.61
CA VAL A 90 -20.45 3.96 -27.04
C VAL A 90 -20.32 3.02 -25.84
N LEU A 91 -19.30 3.22 -25.00
CA LEU A 91 -19.15 2.49 -23.75
C LEU A 91 -20.38 2.63 -22.83
N GLY A 92 -20.88 3.85 -22.65
CA GLY A 92 -22.06 4.07 -21.81
C GLY A 92 -23.31 3.32 -22.30
N ARG A 93 -23.38 3.02 -23.61
CA ARG A 93 -24.48 2.28 -24.23
C ARG A 93 -24.29 0.76 -24.18
N ASP A 94 -23.10 0.28 -24.55
CA ASP A 94 -22.86 -1.15 -24.80
C ASP A 94 -22.28 -1.86 -23.56
N GLY A 95 -21.75 -1.11 -22.59
CA GLY A 95 -21.24 -1.63 -21.31
C GLY A 95 -19.95 -2.45 -21.41
N THR A 96 -19.39 -2.62 -22.61
CA THR A 96 -18.16 -3.39 -22.83
C THR A 96 -16.94 -2.48 -22.91
N LEU A 97 -15.94 -2.79 -22.10
CA LEU A 97 -14.60 -2.18 -22.15
C LEU A 97 -13.58 -3.22 -22.57
N GLU A 98 -12.80 -2.89 -23.58
CA GLU A 98 -11.62 -3.67 -23.96
C GLU A 98 -10.48 -3.51 -22.95
N ALA A 99 -9.55 -4.47 -22.95
CA ALA A 99 -8.35 -4.39 -22.13
C ALA A 99 -7.34 -3.41 -22.75
N GLY A 100 -7.16 -2.25 -22.11
CA GLY A 100 -6.14 -1.27 -22.49
C GLY A 100 -4.72 -1.66 -22.07
N GLY A 101 -3.80 -0.70 -22.11
CA GLY A 101 -2.40 -0.92 -21.77
C GLY A 101 -1.60 -1.62 -22.87
N GLY A 102 -0.28 -1.73 -22.66
CA GLY A 102 0.66 -2.24 -23.65
C GLY A 102 1.88 -2.92 -23.03
N GLU A 103 3.02 -2.91 -23.73
CA GLU A 103 4.24 -3.58 -23.24
C GLU A 103 5.11 -2.70 -22.33
N ARG A 104 4.94 -1.36 -22.44
CA ARG A 104 5.64 -0.36 -21.63
C ARG A 104 4.91 -0.03 -20.34
N GLY A 105 5.67 0.40 -19.34
CA GLY A 105 5.17 0.82 -18.04
C GLY A 105 5.29 -0.24 -16.96
N LEU A 106 4.46 -0.13 -15.93
CA LEU A 106 4.50 -0.98 -14.76
C LEU A 106 3.54 -2.18 -14.92
N SER A 107 4.01 -3.36 -14.51
CA SER A 107 3.16 -4.54 -14.40
C SER A 107 2.21 -4.43 -13.20
N TYR A 108 1.20 -5.30 -13.14
CA TYR A 108 0.28 -5.37 -12.01
C TYR A 108 1.01 -5.52 -10.67
N LEU A 109 2.05 -6.37 -10.62
CA LEU A 109 2.86 -6.57 -9.42
C LEU A 109 3.60 -5.29 -9.00
N SER A 110 4.18 -4.56 -9.95
CA SER A 110 4.87 -3.29 -9.65
C SER A 110 3.91 -2.23 -9.12
N TRP A 111 2.71 -2.14 -9.68
CA TRP A 111 1.64 -1.27 -9.16
C TRP A 111 1.25 -1.64 -7.73
N LEU A 112 1.11 -2.93 -7.44
CA LEU A 112 0.78 -3.41 -6.10
C LEU A 112 1.87 -3.07 -5.09
N LYS A 113 3.15 -3.18 -5.49
CA LYS A 113 4.30 -2.79 -4.66
C LYS A 113 4.27 -1.31 -4.32
N ILE A 114 3.96 -0.43 -5.28
CA ILE A 114 3.84 1.01 -5.02
C ILE A 114 2.70 1.29 -4.04
N LEU A 115 1.52 0.71 -4.28
CA LEU A 115 0.36 0.88 -3.39
C LEU A 115 0.65 0.36 -1.98
N LEU A 116 1.41 -0.73 -1.87
CA LEU A 116 1.87 -1.23 -0.59
C LEU A 116 2.81 -0.23 0.06
N PHE A 117 3.85 0.23 -0.64
CA PHE A 117 4.87 1.15 -0.13
C PHE A 117 4.30 2.48 0.41
N VAL A 118 3.22 2.98 -0.18
CA VAL A 118 2.52 4.19 0.30
C VAL A 118 1.70 3.95 1.58
N GLU A 119 1.38 2.70 1.90
CA GLU A 119 0.64 2.34 3.12
C GLU A 119 1.54 2.45 4.37
N PRO A 120 1.04 2.97 5.51
CA PRO A 120 1.83 3.08 6.74
C PRO A 120 2.36 1.72 7.23
N ALA A 121 3.62 1.69 7.67
CA ALA A 121 4.32 0.49 8.12
C ALA A 121 3.54 -0.29 9.20
N VAL A 122 3.00 0.40 10.21
CA VAL A 122 2.19 -0.23 11.28
C VAL A 122 1.02 -1.05 10.73
N ARG A 123 0.33 -0.54 9.70
CA ARG A 123 -0.79 -1.27 9.09
C ARG A 123 -0.29 -2.46 8.26
N GLN A 124 0.86 -2.32 7.59
CA GLN A 124 1.49 -3.44 6.88
C GLN A 124 1.89 -4.54 7.86
N GLU A 125 2.50 -4.21 8.99
CA GLU A 125 2.89 -5.14 10.05
C GLU A 125 1.68 -5.95 10.55
N TYR A 126 0.56 -5.28 10.87
CA TYR A 126 -0.67 -6.00 11.26
C TYR A 126 -1.17 -6.94 10.15
N ARG A 127 -1.13 -6.52 8.88
CA ARG A 127 -1.50 -7.39 7.76
C ARG A 127 -0.56 -8.57 7.59
N ILE A 128 0.74 -8.38 7.83
CA ILE A 128 1.73 -9.47 7.82
C ILE A 128 1.41 -10.44 8.95
N MET A 129 1.09 -9.95 10.15
CA MET A 129 0.66 -10.81 11.27
C MET A 129 -0.59 -11.61 10.92
N ASP A 130 -1.59 -11.00 10.27
CA ASP A 130 -2.79 -11.70 9.82
C ASP A 130 -2.46 -12.83 8.83
N VAL A 131 -1.57 -12.58 7.86
CA VAL A 131 -1.11 -13.58 6.90
C VAL A 131 -0.34 -14.72 7.58
N ILE A 132 0.56 -14.40 8.53
CA ILE A 132 1.27 -15.42 9.34
C ILE A 132 0.27 -16.27 10.10
N GLN A 133 -0.72 -15.65 10.74
CA GLN A 133 -1.75 -16.36 11.50
C GLN A 133 -2.57 -17.28 10.62
N LEU A 134 -2.99 -16.81 9.43
CA LEU A 134 -3.74 -17.61 8.47
C LEU A 134 -2.92 -18.82 7.99
N ASN A 135 -1.66 -18.61 7.62
CA ASN A 135 -0.79 -19.69 7.11
C ASN A 135 -0.48 -20.73 8.20
N LEU A 136 -0.12 -20.30 9.41
CA LEU A 136 0.17 -21.22 10.52
C LEU A 136 -1.09 -21.90 11.07
N GLY A 137 -2.24 -21.21 10.99
CA GLY A 137 -3.55 -21.75 11.38
C GLY A 137 -4.00 -22.93 10.52
N GLN A 138 -3.53 -23.05 9.28
CA GLN A 138 -3.80 -24.22 8.43
C GLN A 138 -3.13 -25.50 8.97
N GLY A 139 -1.95 -25.39 9.57
CA GLY A 139 -1.22 -26.54 10.13
C GLY A 139 -1.48 -26.78 11.63
N LYS A 140 -1.93 -25.77 12.37
CA LYS A 140 -2.23 -25.84 13.81
C LYS A 140 -3.56 -25.16 14.11
N SER A 141 -4.62 -25.96 14.26
CA SER A 141 -5.95 -25.45 14.63
C SER A 141 -5.86 -24.65 15.94
N GLY A 142 -6.25 -23.38 15.89
CA GLY A 142 -6.28 -22.50 17.07
C GLY A 142 -5.04 -21.62 17.27
N PHE A 143 -4.05 -21.65 16.38
CA PHE A 143 -2.95 -20.69 16.42
C PHE A 143 -3.46 -19.25 16.28
N ARG A 144 -3.06 -18.37 17.21
CA ARG A 144 -3.33 -16.93 17.19
C ARG A 144 -2.06 -16.17 17.48
N MET A 145 -1.73 -15.18 16.66
CA MET A 145 -0.57 -14.31 16.83
C MET A 145 -0.60 -13.58 18.17
N ARG A 146 -1.79 -13.22 18.66
CA ARG A 146 -1.97 -12.64 20.00
C ARG A 146 -1.37 -13.49 21.13
N ASN A 147 -1.36 -14.81 20.95
CA ASN A 147 -0.90 -15.76 21.96
C ASN A 147 0.52 -16.25 21.67
N GLY A 148 1.18 -15.71 20.64
CA GLY A 148 2.54 -16.06 20.28
C GLY A 148 3.55 -15.38 21.21
N VAL A 149 4.54 -16.15 21.67
CA VAL A 149 5.71 -15.59 22.37
C VAL A 149 6.69 -15.07 21.33
N TYR A 150 6.94 -13.76 21.33
CA TYR A 150 7.86 -13.11 20.38
C TYR A 150 9.20 -12.71 21.02
N GLN A 151 9.26 -12.68 22.35
CA GLN A 151 10.45 -12.28 23.10
C GLN A 151 10.52 -13.04 24.41
N VAL A 152 11.72 -13.51 24.75
CA VAL A 152 12.03 -14.07 26.07
C VAL A 152 13.14 -13.22 26.68
N HIS A 153 12.87 -12.69 27.88
CA HIS A 153 13.83 -11.95 28.67
C HIS A 153 14.11 -12.74 29.95
N MET A 154 15.35 -13.20 30.10
CA MET A 154 15.78 -13.99 31.25
C MET A 154 16.79 -13.18 32.05
N SER A 155 16.48 -12.92 33.32
CA SER A 155 17.39 -12.29 34.26
C SER A 155 17.63 -13.22 35.44
N GLY A 156 18.88 -13.50 35.75
CA GLY A 156 19.28 -14.31 36.90
C GLY A 156 20.34 -13.57 37.73
N ASN A 157 20.22 -13.66 39.05
CA ASN A 157 21.27 -13.25 39.96
C ASN A 157 22.07 -14.49 40.35
N VAL A 158 23.36 -14.50 40.01
CA VAL A 158 24.29 -15.53 40.44
C VAL A 158 25.08 -14.96 41.61
N CYS A 159 24.99 -15.63 42.76
CA CYS A 159 25.79 -15.28 43.93
C CYS A 159 26.91 -16.33 44.05
N GLY A 160 28.14 -15.93 43.73
CA GLY A 160 29.32 -16.76 43.89
C GLY A 160 30.00 -16.45 45.21
N LYS A 161 30.28 -17.48 46.03
CA LYS A 161 31.17 -17.34 47.18
C LYS A 161 32.61 -17.29 46.68
N TYR A 162 33.42 -16.33 47.15
CA TYR A 162 34.83 -16.24 46.76
C TYR A 162 35.56 -17.54 47.12
N LEU A 163 36.03 -18.29 46.11
CA LEU A 163 36.83 -19.50 46.32
C LEU A 163 38.35 -19.25 46.26
N PHE A 164 38.81 -18.10 45.72
CA PHE A 164 40.25 -17.86 45.47
C PHE A 164 40.79 -16.48 45.85
N PHE A 165 40.07 -15.66 46.61
CA PHE A 165 40.64 -14.44 47.21
C PHE A 165 40.22 -14.31 48.67
N SER A 166 40.90 -15.03 49.55
CA SER A 166 41.16 -14.55 50.91
C SER A 166 42.63 -14.13 50.99
N PRO A 167 42.96 -12.83 51.00
CA PRO A 167 44.13 -12.42 51.74
C PRO A 167 43.76 -12.67 53.20
N ALA A 168 44.50 -13.52 53.90
CA ALA A 168 44.34 -13.83 55.33
C ALA A 168 44.47 -12.62 56.28
N PHE A 169 44.38 -11.39 55.76
CA PHE A 169 44.48 -10.12 56.46
C PHE A 169 43.13 -9.39 56.63
N VAL A 170 42.08 -9.75 55.87
CA VAL A 170 40.79 -9.00 55.89
C VAL A 170 39.78 -9.55 56.92
N GLU A 171 40.02 -10.76 57.43
CA GLU A 171 39.14 -11.44 58.40
C GLU A 171 39.07 -10.70 59.76
N ASN A 172 40.07 -9.87 60.08
CA ASN A 172 40.14 -9.14 61.35
C ASN A 172 39.54 -7.72 61.29
N MET A 173 39.07 -7.24 60.13
CA MET A 173 38.52 -5.88 59.97
C MET A 173 37.03 -5.81 59.61
N THR A 174 36.43 -6.89 59.15
CA THR A 174 35.01 -6.88 58.76
C THR A 174 34.27 -8.00 59.47
N GLY A 175 33.67 -7.67 60.61
CA GLY A 175 32.81 -8.58 61.35
C GLY A 175 31.73 -9.17 60.45
N ASN A 176 31.79 -10.49 60.30
CA ASN A 176 30.72 -11.41 59.89
C ASN A 176 29.65 -10.82 58.93
N ARG A 177 30.08 -10.43 57.72
CA ARG A 177 29.15 -10.18 56.60
C ARG A 177 29.52 -11.09 55.44
N GLU A 178 28.59 -11.93 55.03
CA GLU A 178 28.70 -12.79 53.85
C GLU A 178 28.98 -11.94 52.61
N THR A 179 30.24 -11.82 52.21
CA THR A 179 30.67 -11.12 50.99
C THR A 179 30.51 -12.05 49.80
N GLY A 180 29.28 -12.19 49.30
CA GLY A 180 29.01 -12.80 47.99
C GLY A 180 29.10 -11.75 46.87
N MET A 181 29.72 -12.07 45.73
CA MET A 181 29.55 -11.26 44.53
C MET A 181 28.19 -11.58 43.91
N ASN A 182 27.28 -10.60 43.93
CA ASN A 182 26.03 -10.66 43.20
C ASN A 182 26.28 -10.24 41.75
N LEU A 183 26.27 -11.20 40.83
CA LEU A 183 26.34 -10.91 39.40
C LEU A 183 24.94 -11.05 38.80
N THR A 184 24.39 -9.96 38.28
CA THR A 184 23.12 -9.97 37.55
C THR A 184 23.39 -10.24 36.08
N VAL A 185 23.05 -11.44 35.61
CA VAL A 185 23.13 -11.80 34.19
C VAL A 185 21.77 -11.54 33.56
N LYS A 186 21.76 -10.77 32.47
CA LYS A 186 20.57 -10.55 31.63
C LYS A 186 20.82 -11.13 30.24
N VAL A 187 19.90 -11.97 29.78
CA VAL A 187 19.91 -12.55 28.43
C VAL A 187 18.57 -12.24 27.78
N GLU A 188 18.62 -11.64 26.59
CA GLU A 188 17.46 -11.33 25.78
C GLU A 188 17.54 -12.05 24.45
N ARG A 189 16.46 -12.73 24.04
CA ARG A 189 16.34 -13.31 22.70
C ARG A 189 14.98 -12.97 22.11
N ARG A 190 14.98 -12.29 20.96
CA ARG A 190 13.81 -12.00 20.13
C ARG A 190 13.72 -13.03 19.01
N TYR A 191 12.51 -13.49 18.69
CA TYR A 191 12.21 -14.47 17.65
C TYR A 191 11.47 -13.83 16.49
#